data_AF-A0A2N8TL37-F1
#
_entry.id   AF-A0A2N8TL37-F1
#
_cell.length_a   1.000
_cell.length_b   1.000
_cell.length_c   1.000
_cell.angle_alpha   90.00
_cell.angle_beta   90.00
_cell.angle_gamma   90.00
#
_symmetry.space_group_name_H-M   'P 1'
#
loop_
_entity.id
_entity.type
_entity.pdbx_description
1 polymer ?
#
loop_
_entity_poly.entity_id
_entity_poly.type
_entity_poly.pdbx_seq_one_letter_code
_entity_poly.pdbx_strand_id
1 'polypeptide(L)' 'MDSSGINVLIFAHRAAQDAEGWLRLAGVRESVQRVLTLVGIDALVPCHSTVEEALTS' A
#
# COMPACT_ATOMS: atom_id res chain seq x y z
N MET A 1 -10.18 -5.52 6.48
CA MET A 1 -10.08 -4.24 5.74
C MET A 1 -11.35 -4.12 4.91
N ASP A 2 -11.89 -2.91 4.77
CA ASP A 2 -13.11 -2.64 4.00
C ASP A 2 -12.83 -1.62 2.88
N SER A 3 -13.89 -1.21 2.18
CA SER A 3 -13.81 -0.22 1.11
C SER A 3 -13.30 1.14 1.58
N SER A 4 -13.55 1.53 2.83
CA SER A 4 -13.08 2.81 3.38
C SER A 4 -11.56 2.79 3.59
N GLY A 5 -11.01 1.68 4.10
CA GLY A 5 -9.56 1.51 4.23
C GLY A 5 -8.84 1.52 2.89
N ILE A 6 -9.44 0.91 1.85
CA ILE A 6 -8.90 0.95 0.48
C ILE A 6 -8.87 2.40 -0.04
N ASN A 7 -9.97 3.13 0.10
CA ASN A 7 -10.04 4.53 -0.34
C ASN A 7 -8.98 5.39 0.35
N VAL A 8 -8.77 5.21 1.66
CA VAL A 8 -7.72 5.92 2.39
C VAL A 8 -6.34 5.66 1.80
N LEU A 9 -6.01 4.41 1.45
CA LEU A 9 -4.73 4.08 0.81
C LEU A 9 -4.58 4.76 -0.55
N ILE A 10 -5.64 4.80 -1.36
CA ILE A 10 -5.63 5.49 -2.66
C ILE A 10 -5.38 6.98 -2.48
N PHE A 11 -6.10 7.62 -1.55
CA PHE A 11 -5.94 9.04 -1.27
C PHE A 11 -4.54 9.36 -0.74
N ALA A 12 -4.02 8.56 0.20
CA ALA A 12 -2.70 8.75 0.75
C ALA A 12 -1.60 8.56 -0.31
N HIS A 13 -1.73 7.58 -1.21
CA HIS A 13 -0.79 7.38 -2.32
C HIS A 13 -0.77 8.59 -3.25
N ARG A 14 -1.94 9.09 -3.65
CA ARG A 14 -2.04 10.30 -4.50
C ARG A 14 -1.46 11.53 -3.82
N ALA A 15 -1.81 11.77 -2.56
CA ALA A 15 -1.30 12.90 -1.80
C ALA A 15 0.24 12.83 -1.64
N ALA A 16 0.81 11.63 -1.48
CA ALA A 16 2.25 11.45 -1.45
C ALA A 16 2.88 11.79 -2.81
N GLN A 17 2.30 11.33 -3.92
CA GLN A 17 2.79 11.65 -5.27
C GLN A 17 2.72 13.15 -5.57
N ASP A 18 1.63 13.81 -5.19
CA ASP A 18 1.47 15.27 -5.35
C ASP A 18 2.52 16.07 -4.57
N ALA A 19 3.06 15.49 -3.49
CA ALA A 19 4.14 16.04 -2.68
C ALA A 19 5.53 15.55 -3.11
N GLU A 20 5.67 14.95 -4.29
CA GLU A 20 6.91 14.35 -4.82
C GLU A 20 7.50 13.25 -3.91
N GLY A 21 6.66 12.65 -3.07
CA GLY A 21 6.98 11.55 -2.17
C GLY A 21 6.42 10.21 -2.65
N TRP A 22 6.42 9.24 -1.74
CA TRP A 22 5.92 7.90 -2.02
C TRP A 22 5.20 7.30 -0.81
N LEU A 23 4.32 6.32 -1.09
CA LEU A 23 3.68 5.48 -0.10
C LEU A 23 3.93 4.02 -0.46
N ARG A 24 4.38 3.24 0.52
CA ARG A 24 4.62 1.79 0.41
C ARG A 24 4.12 1.12 1.69
N LEU A 25 3.68 -0.13 1.58
CA LEU A 25 3.27 -0.95 2.71
C LEU A 25 4.35 -1.99 3.03
N ALA A 26 4.55 -2.27 4.30
CA ALA A 26 5.52 -3.24 4.79
C ALA A 26 4.88 -4.15 5.85
N GLY A 27 5.18 -5.45 5.82
CA GLY A 27 4.73 -6.39 6.85
C GLY A 27 3.21 -6.55 6.93
N VAL A 28 2.53 -6.49 5.78
CA VAL A 28 1.07 -6.65 5.73
C VAL A 28 0.70 -8.07 6.14
N ARG A 29 -0.23 -8.22 7.08
CA ARG A 29 -0.77 -9.53 7.48
C ARG A 29 -1.39 -10.24 6.27
N GLU A 30 -1.20 -11.56 6.16
CA GLU A 30 -1.64 -12.36 5.00
C GLU A 30 -3.12 -12.14 4.62
N SER A 31 -4.02 -12.11 5.62
CA SER A 31 -5.45 -11.88 5.40
C SER A 31 -5.76 -10.51 4.78
N VAL A 32 -4.96 -9.49 5.09
CA VAL A 32 -5.07 -8.15 4.50
C VAL A 32 -4.43 -8.15 3.12
N GLN A 33 -3.26 -8.77 2.97
CA GLN A 33 -2.56 -8.85 1.68
C GLN A 33 -3.45 -9.51 0.62
N ARG A 34 -4.16 -10.58 0.96
CA ARG A 34 -5.12 -11.21 0.05
C ARG A 34 -6.23 -10.27 -0.39
N VAL A 35 -6.74 -9.42 0.51
CA VAL A 35 -7.73 -8.40 0.12
C VAL A 35 -7.10 -7.38 -0.82
N LEU A 36 -5.90 -6.86 -0.51
CA LEU A 36 -5.18 -5.89 -1.35
C LEU A 36 -4.97 -6.42 -2.78
N THR A 37 -4.50 -7.66 -2.92
CA THR A 37 -4.31 -8.31 -4.23
C THR A 37 -5.64 -8.55 -4.95
N LEU A 38 -6.70 -8.96 -4.23
CA LEU A 38 -8.02 -9.17 -4.84
C LEU A 38 -8.61 -7.88 -5.44
N VAL A 39 -8.32 -6.73 -4.83
CA VAL A 39 -8.77 -5.42 -5.34
C VAL A 39 -7.73 -4.72 -6.21
N GLY A 40 -6.57 -5.33 -6.44
CA GLY A 40 -5.47 -4.79 -7.25
C GLY A 40 -4.76 -3.57 -6.66
N ILE A 41 -4.86 -3.34 -5.34
CA ILE A 41 -4.18 -2.20 -4.69
C ILE A 41 -2.67 -2.39 -4.62
N ASP A 42 -2.19 -3.64 -4.54
CA ASP A 42 -0.78 -3.98 -4.55
C ASP A 42 -0.06 -3.55 -5.84
N ALA A 43 -0.78 -3.36 -6.94
CA ALA A 43 -0.25 -2.77 -8.17
C ALA A 43 -0.11 -1.24 -8.12
N LEU A 44 -0.85 -0.56 -7.24
CA LEU A 44 -0.81 0.89 -7.05
C LEU A 44 0.15 1.28 -5.91
N VAL A 45 0.07 0.58 -4.79
CA VAL A 45 0.87 0.83 -3.59
C VAL A 45 1.79 -0.38 -3.35
N PRO A 46 3.11 -0.25 -3.61
CA PRO A 46 4.03 -1.36 -3.43
C PRO A 46 3.96 -1.95 -2.02
N CYS A 47 3.91 -3.27 -1.95
CA CYS A 47 3.82 -4.03 -0.72
C CYS A 47 5.08 -4.88 -0.56
N HIS A 48 5.73 -4.76 0.59
CA HIS A 48 6.97 -5.47 0.93
C HIS A 48 6.78 -6.32 2.18
N SER A 49 7.65 -7.33 2.35
CA SER A 49 7.58 -8.23 3.51
C SER A 49 8.08 -7.53 4.76
N THR A 50 9.08 -6.66 4.62
CA THR A 50 9.72 -5.94 5.73
C THR A 50 9.80 -4.44 5.48
N VAL A 51 10.07 -3.68 6.54
CA VAL A 51 10.26 -2.22 6.44
C VAL A 51 11.57 -1.93 5.71
N GLU A 52 12.61 -2.73 5.97
CA GLU A 52 13.91 -2.63 5.32
C GLU A 52 13.77 -2.77 3.80
N GLU A 53 13.04 -3.78 3.32
CA GLU A 53 12.76 -3.96 1.89
C GLU A 53 12.05 -2.74 1.30
N ALA A 54 11.06 -2.20 2.01
CA ALA A 54 10.30 -1.04 1.56
C ALA A 54 11.13 0.25 1.50
N LEU A 55 12.18 0.37 2.32
CA LEU A 55 13.07 1.54 2.33
C LEU A 55 14.12 1.50 1.22
N THR A 56 14.53 0.30 0.80
CA THR A 56 15.63 0.11 -0.17
C THR A 56 15.17 -0.08 -1.61
N SER A 57 13.86 -0.15 -1.87
CA SER A 57 13.29 -0.38 -3.21
C SER A 57 13.09 0.87 -4.07
#